data_AF-A0A6P8EQE6-F1
#
_entry.id   AF-A0A6P8EQE6-F1
#
_cell.length_a   1.000
_cell.length_b   1.000
_cell.length_c   1.000
_cell.angle_alpha   90.00
_cell.angle_beta   90.00
_cell.angle_gamma   90.00
#
_symmetry.space_group_name_H-M   'P 1'
#
loop_
_entity.id
_entity.type
_entity.pdbx_description
1 polymer ?
#
loop_
_entity_poly.entity_id
_entity_poly.type
_entity_poly.pdbx_seq_one_letter_code
_entity_poly.pdbx_strand_id
1 'polypeptide(L)'
;MKLSIVISICALLYLSGHTLAKSKRRIRVDCRGYGPFCTREYRPLCGSDGVTYNNECLFCAAKRKNCNLVACRRGRCQKFVQQRRLNPWKHWQRKKHLRKQRQQWHPRKQSSSSSSSSSS
;
A
#
# COMPACT_ATOMS: atom_id res chain seq x y z
N MET A 1 -33.86 -10.27 26.15
CA MET A 1 -32.38 -10.43 26.19
C MET A 1 -31.78 -9.13 26.70
N LYS A 2 -31.05 -9.14 27.82
CA LYS A 2 -30.64 -7.92 28.54
C LYS A 2 -29.48 -7.25 27.78
N LEU A 3 -29.59 -5.96 27.46
CA LEU A 3 -28.59 -5.16 26.74
C LEU A 3 -27.18 -5.27 27.35
N SER A 4 -27.10 -5.49 28.67
CA SER A 4 -25.86 -5.74 29.41
C SER A 4 -25.09 -6.99 28.97
N ILE A 5 -25.79 -8.06 28.53
CA ILE A 5 -25.16 -9.29 28.04
C ILE A 5 -24.45 -9.03 26.71
N VAL A 6 -25.07 -8.23 25.83
CA VAL A 6 -24.50 -7.88 24.52
C VAL A 6 -23.24 -7.04 24.67
N ILE A 7 -23.26 -6.05 25.56
CA ILE A 7 -22.10 -5.17 25.81
C ILE A 7 -20.91 -5.98 26.36
N SER A 8 -21.17 -6.91 27.28
CA SER A 8 -20.12 -7.76 27.86
C SER A 8 -19.48 -8.68 26.81
N ILE A 9 -20.28 -9.31 25.95
CA ILE A 9 -19.79 -10.12 24.83
C ILE A 9 -18.95 -9.29 23.86
N CYS A 10 -19.40 -8.09 23.50
CA CYS A 10 -18.65 -7.19 22.61
C CYS A 10 -17.31 -6.76 23.20
N ALA A 11 -17.25 -6.45 24.51
CA ALA A 11 -16.01 -6.08 25.19
C ALA A 11 -14.99 -7.23 25.19
N LEU A 12 -15.43 -8.46 25.43
CA LEU A 12 -14.57 -9.65 25.43
C LEU A 12 -14.03 -9.98 24.02
N LEU A 13 -14.87 -9.83 22.98
CA LEU A 13 -14.44 -10.00 21.58
C LEU A 13 -13.48 -8.90 21.13
N TYR A 14 -13.64 -7.68 21.64
CA TYR A 14 -12.74 -6.56 21.32
C TYR A 14 -11.37 -6.73 21.97
N LEU A 15 -11.33 -7.12 23.25
CA LEU A 15 -10.08 -7.32 23.99
C LEU A 15 -9.24 -8.48 23.45
N SER A 16 -9.88 -9.57 23.01
CA SER A 16 -9.17 -10.67 22.33
C SER A 16 -8.60 -10.27 20.97
N GLY A 17 -9.18 -9.26 20.30
CA GLY A 17 -8.70 -8.72 19.04
C GLY A 17 -7.46 -7.81 19.14
N HIS A 18 -7.13 -7.27 20.33
CA HIS A 18 -6.06 -6.27 20.50
C HIS A 18 -4.67 -6.85 20.80
N THR A 19 -4.53 -8.15 21.04
CA THR A 19 -3.24 -8.75 21.47
C THR A 19 -2.39 -9.33 20.34
N LEU A 20 -2.86 -9.30 19.09
CA LEU A 20 -2.09 -9.78 17.94
C LEU A 20 -1.14 -8.71 17.41
N ALA A 21 -0.18 -8.29 18.24
CA ALA A 21 1.02 -7.64 17.76
C ALA A 21 1.72 -8.61 16.80
N LYS A 22 1.59 -8.36 15.48
CA LYS A 22 2.31 -9.10 14.45
C LYS A 22 3.81 -9.00 14.74
N SER A 23 4.35 -10.02 15.41
CA SER A 23 5.78 -10.19 15.58
C SER A 23 6.40 -10.21 14.19
N LYS A 24 7.00 -9.08 13.79
CA LYS A 24 7.71 -8.99 12.51
C LYS A 24 8.82 -10.05 12.58
N ARG A 25 8.68 -11.12 11.79
CA ARG A 25 9.70 -12.17 11.67
C ARG A 25 11.02 -11.51 11.26
N ARG A 26 11.97 -11.45 12.20
CA ARG A 26 13.34 -10.94 11.96
C ARG A 26 14.15 -12.03 11.26
N ILE A 27 15.01 -11.63 10.33
CA ILE A 27 15.97 -12.55 9.71
C ILE A 27 17.34 -12.41 10.39
N ARG A 28 18.04 -13.53 10.58
CA ARG A 28 19.42 -13.53 11.07
C ARG A 28 20.37 -13.35 9.89
N VAL A 29 21.29 -12.40 10.01
CA VAL A 29 22.36 -12.14 9.05
C VAL A 29 23.67 -12.33 9.80
N ASP A 30 24.55 -13.19 9.30
CA ASP A 30 25.87 -13.38 9.90
C ASP A 30 26.83 -12.31 9.36
N CYS A 31 27.34 -11.47 10.26
CA CYS A 31 28.25 -10.39 9.91
C CYS A 31 29.73 -10.73 10.08
N ARG A 32 30.07 -11.96 10.51
CA ARG A 32 31.46 -12.37 10.72
C ARG A 32 32.27 -12.46 9.43
N GLY A 33 31.63 -12.77 8.30
CA GLY A 33 32.28 -12.92 7.00
C GLY A 33 32.45 -11.63 6.19
N TYR A 34 31.97 -10.48 6.67
CA TYR A 34 32.03 -9.23 5.92
C TYR A 34 33.17 -8.32 6.39
N GLY A 35 34.13 -8.07 5.51
CA GLY A 35 35.26 -7.18 5.73
C GLY A 35 34.95 -5.69 5.48
N PRO A 36 35.99 -4.83 5.40
CA PRO A 36 35.81 -3.40 5.14
C PRO A 36 35.36 -3.09 3.71
N PHE A 37 35.56 -4.02 2.78
CA PHE A 37 35.19 -3.89 1.38
C PHE A 37 33.96 -4.74 1.06
N CYS A 38 33.00 -4.14 0.35
CA CYS A 38 31.78 -4.81 -0.10
C CYS A 38 31.76 -4.91 -1.62
N THR A 39 31.29 -6.05 -2.13
CA THR A 39 30.98 -6.19 -3.55
C THR A 39 29.75 -5.35 -3.91
N ARG A 40 29.60 -5.06 -5.21
CA ARG A 40 28.44 -4.33 -5.75
C ARG A 40 27.24 -5.22 -6.07
N GLU A 41 27.21 -6.45 -5.53
CA GLU A 41 26.09 -7.36 -5.74
C GLU A 41 24.81 -6.78 -5.14
N TYR A 42 23.70 -6.93 -5.86
CA TYR A 42 22.40 -6.42 -5.45
C TYR A 42 21.52 -7.53 -4.87
N ARG A 43 21.58 -7.70 -3.55
CA ARG A 43 20.76 -8.63 -2.74
C ARG A 43 20.15 -7.90 -1.54
N PRO A 44 19.12 -7.08 -1.76
CA PRO A 44 18.72 -6.07 -0.78
C PRO A 44 18.16 -6.66 0.52
N LEU A 45 18.34 -5.95 1.62
CA LEU A 45 17.74 -6.22 2.93
C LEU A 45 17.03 -4.99 3.48
N CYS A 46 15.94 -5.22 4.20
CA CYS A 46 15.26 -4.18 4.94
C CYS A 46 15.67 -4.20 6.41
N GLY A 47 16.25 -3.11 6.90
CA GLY A 47 16.58 -2.92 8.30
C GLY A 47 15.38 -2.53 9.16
N SER A 48 15.53 -2.68 10.48
CA SER A 48 14.55 -2.26 11.48
C SER A 48 14.40 -0.74 11.56
N ASP A 49 15.36 -0.01 11.02
CA ASP A 49 15.37 1.44 10.80
C ASP A 49 14.56 1.86 9.55
N GLY A 50 14.00 0.90 8.80
CA GLY A 50 13.28 1.17 7.56
C GLY A 50 14.18 1.50 6.36
N VAL A 51 15.50 1.35 6.52
CA VAL A 51 16.49 1.58 5.44
C VAL A 51 16.67 0.30 4.63
N THR A 52 16.78 0.47 3.32
CA THR A 52 17.14 -0.62 2.40
C THR A 52 18.64 -0.65 2.22
N TYR A 53 19.26 -1.77 2.58
CA TYR A 53 20.67 -2.04 2.35
C TYR A 53 20.81 -2.85 1.07
N ASN A 54 21.68 -2.44 0.14
CA ASN A 54 21.75 -3.09 -1.20
C ASN A 54 22.25 -4.53 -1.14
N ASN A 55 22.99 -4.89 -0.08
CA ASN A 55 23.42 -6.25 0.22
C ASN A 55 23.71 -6.43 1.72
N GLU A 56 23.95 -7.68 2.12
CA GLU A 56 24.28 -8.06 3.49
C GLU A 56 25.58 -7.42 3.99
N CYS A 57 26.58 -7.22 3.12
CA CYS A 57 27.82 -6.55 3.49
C CYS A 57 27.57 -5.11 3.96
N LEU A 58 26.80 -4.33 3.19
CA LEU A 58 26.42 -2.97 3.57
C LEU A 58 25.54 -2.92 4.82
N PHE A 59 24.65 -3.91 4.98
CA PHE A 59 23.88 -4.07 6.22
C PHE A 59 24.80 -4.31 7.42
N CYS A 60 25.78 -5.20 7.29
CA CYS A 60 26.73 -5.52 8.35
C CYS A 60 27.67 -4.36 8.69
N ALA A 61 28.08 -3.58 7.68
CA ALA A 61 28.82 -2.34 7.90
C ALA A 61 28.02 -1.33 8.74
N ALA A 62 26.71 -1.22 8.49
CA ALA A 62 25.83 -0.38 9.30
C ALA A 62 25.54 -0.98 10.69
N LYS A 63 25.36 -2.30 10.78
CA LYS A 63 25.18 -3.04 12.04
C LYS A 63 26.35 -2.85 13.00
N ARG A 64 27.58 -2.76 12.48
CA ARG A 64 28.78 -2.46 13.27
C ARG A 64 28.77 -1.06 13.86
N LYS A 65 28.09 -0.11 13.21
CA LYS A 65 27.87 1.26 13.73
C LYS A 65 26.65 1.34 14.65
N ASN A 66 25.66 0.48 14.43
CA ASN A 66 24.41 0.42 15.19
C ASN A 66 24.08 -1.03 15.57
N CYS A 67 24.51 -1.45 16.76
CA CYS A 67 24.32 -2.81 17.26
C CYS A 67 22.84 -3.20 17.45
N ASN A 68 21.91 -2.25 17.47
CA ASN A 68 20.47 -2.52 17.57
C ASN A 68 19.79 -2.72 16.21
N LEU A 69 20.50 -2.49 15.10
CA LEU A 69 19.95 -2.69 13.76
C LEU A 69 19.63 -4.16 13.52
N VAL A 70 18.39 -4.50 13.17
CA VAL A 70 18.01 -5.88 12.87
C VAL A 70 17.45 -5.98 11.47
N ALA A 71 17.86 -6.98 10.71
CA ALA A 71 17.29 -7.24 9.41
C ALA A 71 15.85 -7.78 9.59
N CYS A 72 14.88 -7.04 9.08
CA CYS A 72 13.46 -7.37 9.15
C CYS A 72 13.06 -8.37 8.07
N ARG A 73 13.61 -8.25 6.86
CA ARG A 73 13.30 -9.15 5.74
C ARG A 73 14.33 -9.01 4.63
N ARG A 74 14.42 -10.05 3.79
CA ARG A 74 15.08 -9.95 2.49
C ARG A 74 14.21 -9.12 1.54
N GLY A 75 14.85 -8.43 0.62
CA GLY A 75 14.23 -7.44 -0.26
C GLY A 75 14.40 -6.01 0.24
N ARG A 76 13.97 -5.05 -0.60
CA ARG A 76 13.88 -3.64 -0.20
C ARG A 76 12.88 -3.48 0.94
N CYS A 77 13.07 -2.44 1.75
CA CYS A 77 11.99 -1.99 2.60
C CYS A 77 10.81 -1.59 1.73
N GLN A 78 9.62 -2.06 2.12
CA GLN A 78 8.39 -1.50 1.61
C GLN A 78 8.36 -0.08 2.15
N LYS A 79 8.75 0.90 1.32
CA LYS A 79 8.23 2.25 1.52
C LYS A 79 6.74 2.06 1.64
N PHE A 80 6.13 2.71 2.63
CA PHE A 80 4.72 2.92 2.56
C PHE A 80 4.49 3.71 1.26
N VAL A 81 4.31 3.00 0.14
CA VAL A 81 3.04 3.13 -0.54
C VAL A 81 2.09 2.85 0.61
N GLN A 82 1.69 3.92 1.30
CA GLN A 82 0.29 4.08 1.58
C GLN A 82 -0.30 3.65 0.25
N GLN A 83 -0.70 2.38 0.21
CA GLN A 83 -1.99 2.07 -0.32
C GLN A 83 -2.79 3.21 0.30
N ARG A 84 -2.99 4.27 -0.50
CA ARG A 84 -4.32 4.66 -0.87
C ARG A 84 -5.04 3.31 -0.83
N ARG A 85 -5.61 3.01 0.34
CA ARG A 85 -6.94 2.50 0.41
C ARG A 85 -7.60 3.36 -0.63
N LEU A 86 -7.60 2.91 -1.88
CA LEU A 86 -8.60 3.31 -2.83
C LEU A 86 -9.80 2.89 -2.04
N ASN A 87 -10.33 3.86 -1.29
CA ASN A 87 -11.43 3.62 -0.40
C ASN A 87 -12.43 2.93 -1.32
N PRO A 88 -12.84 1.67 -1.07
CA PRO A 88 -13.63 0.94 -2.06
C PRO A 88 -14.87 1.74 -2.49
N TRP A 89 -15.36 2.60 -1.58
CA TRP A 89 -16.41 3.60 -1.78
C TRP A 89 -16.05 4.78 -2.71
N LYS A 90 -14.81 5.26 -2.73
CA LYS A 90 -14.37 6.33 -3.65
C LYS A 90 -14.38 5.88 -5.12
N HIS A 91 -14.17 4.58 -5.38
CA HIS A 91 -14.36 4.00 -6.72
C HIS A 91 -15.83 4.05 -7.17
N TRP A 92 -16.77 3.77 -6.27
CA TRP A 92 -18.21 3.87 -6.54
C TRP A 92 -18.69 5.33 -6.70
N GLN A 93 -18.11 6.28 -5.97
CA GLN A 93 -18.42 7.72 -6.12
C GLN A 93 -18.01 8.26 -7.49
N ARG A 94 -16.84 7.86 -8.01
CA ARG A 94 -16.38 8.25 -9.36
C ARG A 94 -17.25 7.66 -10.48
N LYS A 95 -17.76 6.43 -10.30
CA LYS A 95 -18.73 5.80 -11.22
C LYS A 95 -20.12 6.44 -11.20
N LYS A 96 -20.58 6.97 -10.06
CA LYS A 96 -21.84 7.74 -10.00
C LYS A 96 -21.74 9.07 -10.77
N HIS A 97 -20.63 9.80 -10.67
CA HIS A 97 -20.44 11.03 -11.45
C HIS A 97 -20.39 10.77 -12.98
N LEU A 98 -19.72 9.70 -13.43
CA LEU A 98 -19.67 9.33 -14.85
C LEU A 98 -21.02 8.82 -15.38
N ARG A 99 -21.83 8.12 -14.57
CA ARG A 99 -23.21 7.75 -14.93
C ARG A 99 -24.12 8.97 -15.05
N LYS A 100 -23.92 10.01 -14.22
CA LYS A 100 -24.68 11.26 -14.30
C LYS A 100 -24.31 12.09 -15.54
N GLN A 101 -23.05 12.09 -15.96
CA GLN A 101 -22.63 12.75 -17.22
C GLN A 101 -23.08 12.02 -18.50
N ARG A 102 -23.23 10.68 -18.46
CA ARG A 102 -23.79 9.92 -19.59
C ARG A 102 -25.29 10.14 -19.81
N GLN A 103 -26.02 10.64 -18.81
CA GLN A 103 -27.44 10.99 -18.91
C GLN A 103 -27.69 12.45 -19.28
N GLN A 104 -26.66 13.30 -19.32
CA GLN A 104 -26.76 14.69 -19.81
C GLN A 104 -26.35 14.84 -21.29
N TRP A 105 -25.92 13.76 -21.93
CA TRP A 105 -25.67 13.76 -23.38
C TRP A 105 -27.00 13.58 -24.11
N HIS A 106 -27.73 14.68 -24.31
CA HIS A 106 -28.79 14.73 -25.30
C HIS A 106 -28.16 14.52 -26.68
N PRO A 107 -28.65 13.58 -27.52
CA PRO A 107 -28.29 13.59 -28.93
C PRO A 107 -28.77 14.93 -29.48
N ARG A 108 -27.84 15.73 -30.00
CA ARG A 108 -28.17 16.91 -30.81
C ARG A 108 -29.04 16.38 -31.96
N LYS A 109 -30.35 16.65 -31.92
CA LYS A 109 -31.24 16.41 -33.06
C LYS A 109 -30.58 17.11 -34.26
N GLN A 110 -30.17 16.33 -35.25
CA GLN A 110 -29.90 16.88 -36.57
C GLN A 110 -31.26 17.28 -37.14
N SER A 111 -31.62 18.55 -36.94
CA SER A 111 -32.68 19.23 -37.67
C SER A 111 -32.04 20.01 -38.80
N SER A 112 -32.17 19.49 -40.02
CA SER A 112 -32.24 20.27 -41.26
C SER A 112 -32.61 19.29 -42.37
N SER A 113 -33.91 19.02 -42.59
CA SER A 113 -34.77 19.76 -43.52
C SER A 113 -34.12 19.96 -44.89
N SER A 114 -34.49 19.07 -45.80
CA SER A 114 -34.45 19.27 -47.24
C SER A 114 -35.26 20.52 -47.61
N SER A 115 -34.67 21.42 -48.39
CA SER A 115 -35.38 22.44 -49.16
C SER A 115 -34.56 22.76 -50.40
N SER A 116 -35.09 22.32 -51.54
CA SER A 116 -34.74 22.71 -52.89
C SER A 116 -34.84 24.23 -53.06
N SER A 117 -34.04 24.83 -53.95
CA SER A 117 -34.44 25.83 -54.96
C SER A 117 -33.22 26.36 -55.74
N SER A 118 -33.34 26.29 -57.06
CA SER A 118 -32.43 26.72 -58.13
C SER A 118 -32.12 28.23 -58.13
N SER A 119 -31.03 28.65 -58.79
CA SER A 119 -31.01 29.63 -59.91
C SER A 119 -29.61 30.21 -60.17
N SER A 120 -29.05 29.96 -61.35
CA SER A 120 -28.51 30.92 -62.33
C SER A 120 -27.84 30.15 -63.48
#